data_AF-A0A4U2CPM7-F1
#
_entry.id   AF-A0A4U2CPM7-F1
#
_cell.length_a   1.000
_cell.length_b   1.000
_cell.length_c   1.000
_cell.angle_alpha   90.00
_cell.angle_beta   90.00
_cell.angle_gamma   90.00
#
_symmetry.space_group_name_H-M   'P 1'
#
loop_
_entity.id
_entity.type
_entity.pdbx_description
1 polymer ?
#
loop_
_entity_poly.entity_id
_entity_poly.type
_entity_poly.pdbx_seq_one_letter_code
_entity_poly.pdbx_strand_id
1 'polypeptide(L)'
;MKLKILAVFVSCLTLNVVTAKDLDLSIYKDRCVIDYKKGVRKHGTSDINGAYLEYKGQEQIKEAFKSVYFSPDYNLQVTLNGDKRSAVEMVDVVSENDSVVFYDQKSDKRGDRNGSKWTVKHVAYNTYELSISYSNRSIRNKDRTFTPVFDEAVEFGKGLTVLTLKRNIEKEENLYASNSDFDLSCLKK
;
A
#
# COMPACT_ATOMS: atom_id res chain seq x y z
N MET A 1 -50.21 -1.37 -32.60
CA MET A 1 -49.16 -2.23 -32.02
C MET A 1 -48.38 -1.37 -31.02
N LYS A 2 -48.54 -1.60 -29.71
CA LYS A 2 -47.99 -0.72 -28.65
C LYS A 2 -46.57 -1.17 -28.29
N LEU A 3 -45.56 -0.37 -28.63
CA LEU A 3 -44.18 -0.57 -28.15
C LEU A 3 -44.15 -0.28 -26.64
N LYS A 4 -43.85 -1.30 -25.83
CA LYS A 4 -43.48 -1.12 -24.42
C LYS A 4 -41.98 -0.86 -24.38
N ILE A 5 -41.57 0.39 -24.24
CA ILE A 5 -40.19 0.75 -23.99
C ILE A 5 -39.92 0.45 -22.51
N LEU A 6 -39.19 -0.63 -22.26
CA LEU A 6 -38.70 -1.00 -20.95
C LEU A 6 -37.56 -0.02 -20.60
N ALA A 7 -37.87 1.02 -19.83
CA ALA A 7 -36.86 1.91 -19.29
C ALA A 7 -36.03 1.13 -18.27
N VAL A 8 -34.84 0.68 -18.69
CA VAL A 8 -33.83 0.14 -17.79
C VAL A 8 -33.26 1.33 -17.01
N PHE A 9 -33.63 1.42 -15.74
CA PHE A 9 -32.98 2.31 -14.79
C PHE A 9 -31.53 1.85 -14.67
N VAL A 10 -30.64 2.49 -15.42
CA VAL A 10 -29.19 2.39 -15.18
C VAL A 10 -28.96 3.14 -13.87
N SER A 11 -29.03 2.40 -12.76
CA SER A 11 -28.54 2.88 -11.48
C SER A 11 -27.05 3.17 -11.66
N CYS A 12 -26.75 4.45 -11.85
CA CYS A 12 -25.40 4.98 -11.82
C CYS A 12 -24.87 4.70 -10.41
N LEU A 13 -24.22 3.55 -10.23
CA LEU A 13 -23.43 3.27 -9.04
C LEU A 13 -22.37 4.37 -9.01
N THR A 14 -22.56 5.35 -8.14
CA THR A 14 -21.48 6.21 -7.68
C THR A 14 -20.45 5.28 -7.08
N LEU A 15 -19.45 4.93 -7.89
CA LEU A 15 -18.21 4.34 -7.42
C LEU A 15 -17.65 5.37 -6.44
N ASN A 16 -17.83 5.12 -5.15
CA ASN A 16 -17.03 5.76 -4.12
C ASN A 16 -15.62 5.24 -4.35
N VAL A 17 -14.90 5.88 -5.27
CA VAL A 17 -13.45 5.81 -5.30
C VAL A 17 -13.06 6.33 -3.93
N VAL A 18 -12.68 5.42 -3.02
CA VAL A 18 -12.03 5.78 -1.77
C VAL A 18 -10.65 6.24 -2.19
N THR A 19 -10.60 7.45 -2.75
CA THR A 19 -9.40 8.28 -2.76
C THR A 19 -8.95 8.42 -1.32
N ALA A 20 -7.63 8.46 -1.09
CA ALA A 20 -7.04 8.77 0.21
C ALA A 20 -7.92 9.81 0.92
N LYS A 21 -8.44 9.46 2.09
CA LYS A 21 -9.42 10.28 2.80
C LYS A 21 -8.78 11.65 3.00
N ASP A 22 -9.19 12.65 2.24
CA ASP A 22 -8.65 14.01 2.35
C ASP A 22 -8.86 14.45 3.78
N LEU A 23 -7.78 14.43 4.57
CA LEU A 23 -7.87 14.66 6.00
C LEU A 23 -8.17 16.13 6.19
N ASP A 24 -9.32 16.45 6.80
CA ASP A 24 -9.66 17.83 7.10
C ASP A 24 -8.72 18.35 8.20
N LEU A 25 -7.60 18.95 7.80
CA LEU A 25 -6.60 19.48 8.73
C LEU A 25 -7.13 20.63 9.58
N SER A 26 -8.27 21.24 9.22
CA SER A 26 -8.80 22.41 9.92
C SER A 26 -9.26 22.11 11.34
N ILE A 27 -9.65 20.87 11.63
CA ILE A 27 -10.12 20.42 12.94
C ILE A 27 -8.98 20.05 13.90
N TYR A 28 -7.71 20.06 13.44
CA TYR A 28 -6.56 19.61 14.23
C TYR A 28 -5.64 20.75 14.67
N LYS A 29 -5.08 20.65 15.88
CA LYS A 29 -4.13 21.60 16.46
C LYS A 29 -2.94 21.83 15.52
N ASP A 30 -2.51 23.09 15.41
CA ASP A 30 -1.47 23.51 14.47
C ASP A 30 -0.16 22.72 14.63
N ARG A 31 0.21 22.35 15.86
CA ARG A 31 1.41 21.53 16.11
C ARG A 31 1.31 20.16 15.42
N CYS A 32 0.18 19.46 15.55
CA CYS A 32 -0.01 18.17 14.90
C CYS A 32 0.00 18.32 13.37
N VAL A 33 -0.63 19.37 12.85
CA VAL A 33 -0.62 19.67 11.41
C VAL A 33 0.81 19.94 10.90
N ILE A 34 1.63 20.67 11.66
CA ILE A 34 3.03 20.93 11.30
C ILE A 34 3.84 19.63 11.27
N ASP A 35 3.69 18.78 12.28
CA ASP A 35 4.44 17.53 12.39
C ASP A 35 4.01 16.54 11.29
N TYR A 36 2.70 16.43 11.01
CA TYR A 36 2.19 15.69 9.87
C TYR A 36 2.77 16.18 8.54
N LYS A 37 2.76 17.49 8.27
CA LYS A 37 3.32 18.06 7.03
C LYS A 37 4.82 17.76 6.89
N LYS A 38 5.57 17.72 7.99
CA LYS A 38 6.98 17.28 7.98
C LYS A 38 7.11 15.80 7.65
N GLY A 39 6.25 14.96 8.22
CA GLY A 39 6.15 13.53 7.91
C GLY A 39 5.90 13.29 6.43
N VAL A 40 4.85 13.91 5.88
CA VAL A 40 4.50 13.88 4.44
C VAL A 40 5.66 14.35 3.58
N ARG A 41 6.34 15.45 3.94
CA ARG A 41 7.50 15.93 3.16
C ARG A 41 8.67 14.95 3.16
N LYS A 42 8.85 14.21 4.26
CA LYS A 42 9.98 13.28 4.43
C LYS A 42 9.73 11.92 3.78
N HIS A 43 8.50 11.43 3.87
CA HIS A 43 8.15 10.06 3.51
C HIS A 43 7.25 9.98 2.26
N GLY A 44 6.55 11.07 1.91
CA GLY A 44 5.53 11.07 0.89
C GLY A 44 4.26 10.33 1.32
N THR A 45 3.26 10.34 0.44
CA THR A 45 1.99 9.65 0.61
C THR A 45 1.66 8.88 -0.67
N SER A 46 0.78 7.89 -0.57
CA SER A 46 0.25 7.11 -1.68
C SER A 46 -1.17 6.65 -1.36
N ASP A 47 -1.93 6.28 -2.39
CA ASP A 47 -3.34 5.90 -2.24
C ASP A 47 -3.54 4.61 -1.43
N ILE A 48 -2.47 3.85 -1.19
CA ILE A 48 -2.54 2.62 -0.39
C ILE A 48 -2.36 2.87 1.12
N ASN A 49 -1.98 4.10 1.53
CA ASN A 49 -1.83 4.41 2.94
C ASN A 49 -3.12 4.11 3.73
N GLY A 50 -2.98 3.41 4.86
CA GLY A 50 -4.09 2.99 5.71
C GLY A 50 -4.87 1.77 5.22
N ALA A 51 -4.53 1.20 4.06
CA ALA A 51 -5.19 0.00 3.58
C ALA A 51 -4.80 -1.23 4.42
N TYR A 52 -5.79 -2.06 4.75
CA TYR A 52 -5.63 -3.36 5.40
C TYR A 52 -6.11 -4.41 4.42
N LEU A 53 -5.16 -5.15 3.87
CA LEU A 53 -5.42 -6.16 2.86
C LEU A 53 -5.29 -7.55 3.49
N GLU A 54 -6.26 -8.42 3.23
CA GLU A 54 -6.29 -9.78 3.76
C GLU A 54 -6.55 -10.81 2.66
N TYR A 55 -5.89 -11.94 2.80
CA TYR A 55 -6.12 -13.09 1.95
C TYR A 55 -7.43 -13.79 2.35
N LYS A 56 -8.29 -14.04 1.36
CA LYS A 56 -9.60 -14.71 1.54
C LYS A 56 -9.73 -16.02 0.75
N GLY A 57 -8.66 -16.46 0.10
CA GLY A 57 -8.68 -17.71 -0.65
C GLY A 57 -8.62 -18.94 0.27
N GLN A 58 -8.90 -20.10 -0.32
CA GLN A 58 -8.90 -21.39 0.40
C GLN A 58 -7.53 -22.08 0.35
N GLU A 59 -6.63 -21.63 -0.53
CA GLU A 59 -5.31 -22.24 -0.67
C GLU A 59 -4.44 -21.93 0.55
N GLN A 60 -3.61 -22.90 0.92
CA GLN A 60 -2.63 -22.72 1.98
C GLN A 60 -1.48 -21.84 1.48
N ILE A 61 -1.37 -20.66 2.08
CA ILE A 61 -0.26 -19.72 1.85
C ILE A 61 0.65 -19.65 3.08
N LYS A 62 1.85 -19.11 2.91
CA LYS A 62 2.78 -18.76 3.97
C LYS A 62 2.07 -17.84 4.97
N GLU A 63 2.09 -18.26 6.23
CA GLU A 63 1.39 -17.57 7.32
C GLU A 63 1.69 -16.07 7.36
N ALA A 64 2.95 -15.67 7.15
CA ALA A 64 3.42 -14.29 7.16
C ALA A 64 2.66 -13.34 6.20
N PHE A 65 1.99 -13.84 5.17
CA PHE A 65 1.34 -13.01 4.14
C PHE A 65 -0.19 -13.07 4.17
N LYS A 66 -0.79 -13.59 5.25
CA LYS A 66 -2.26 -13.63 5.38
C LYS A 66 -2.90 -12.24 5.42
N SER A 67 -2.19 -11.25 5.97
CA SER A 67 -2.62 -9.86 5.85
C SER A 67 -1.44 -8.90 5.84
N VAL A 68 -1.65 -7.74 5.21
CA VAL A 68 -0.71 -6.62 5.16
C VAL A 68 -1.44 -5.33 5.49
N TYR A 69 -0.81 -4.47 6.28
CA TYR A 69 -1.36 -3.17 6.66
C TYR A 69 -0.35 -2.06 6.35
N PHE A 70 -0.77 -1.06 5.57
CA PHE A 70 0.05 0.08 5.21
C PHE A 70 -0.11 1.19 6.24
N SER A 71 0.99 1.84 6.61
CA SER A 71 0.96 3.02 7.48
C SER A 71 -0.09 4.04 7.00
N PRO A 72 -0.89 4.62 7.92
CA PRO A 72 -2.08 5.40 7.56
C PRO A 72 -1.79 6.78 6.99
N ASP A 73 -0.75 7.47 7.48
CA ASP A 73 -0.57 8.88 7.17
C ASP A 73 0.51 9.16 6.12
N TYR A 74 1.49 8.27 5.96
CA TYR A 74 2.61 8.42 5.04
C TYR A 74 3.29 7.08 4.74
N ASN A 75 4.07 7.04 3.66
CA ASN A 75 4.79 5.86 3.17
C ASN A 75 5.95 5.47 4.10
N LEU A 76 5.64 4.87 5.24
CA LEU A 76 6.62 4.49 6.26
C LEU A 76 6.90 2.99 6.26
N GLN A 77 5.86 2.18 6.47
CA GLN A 77 6.03 0.74 6.64
C GLN A 77 4.78 -0.04 6.25
N VAL A 78 5.00 -1.33 5.97
CA VAL A 78 3.97 -2.35 5.83
C VAL A 78 4.09 -3.34 6.97
N THR A 79 3.00 -3.54 7.71
CA THR A 79 2.92 -4.49 8.81
C THR A 79 2.31 -5.80 8.33
N LEU A 80 3.03 -6.91 8.50
CA LEU A 80 2.55 -8.23 8.16
C LEU A 80 1.78 -8.83 9.34
N ASN A 81 0.59 -9.39 9.10
CA ASN A 81 -0.27 -10.04 10.11
C ASN A 81 -0.63 -9.18 11.33
N GLY A 82 -0.57 -7.86 11.21
CA GLY A 82 -0.77 -6.95 12.34
C GLY A 82 0.33 -7.03 13.41
N ASP A 83 1.42 -7.76 13.16
CA ASP A 83 2.57 -7.82 14.06
C ASP A 83 3.58 -6.73 13.71
N LYS A 84 3.71 -5.73 14.59
CA LYS A 84 4.65 -4.62 14.43
C LYS A 84 6.12 -5.08 14.35
N ARG A 85 6.47 -6.27 14.87
CA ARG A 85 7.82 -6.83 14.74
C ARG A 85 8.11 -7.35 13.34
N SER A 86 7.07 -7.63 12.57
CA SER A 86 7.13 -8.09 11.18
C SER A 86 6.93 -6.93 10.19
N ALA A 87 7.21 -5.70 10.61
CA ALA A 87 7.08 -4.52 9.76
C ALA A 87 8.24 -4.40 8.77
N VAL A 88 7.91 -4.04 7.53
CA VAL A 88 8.86 -3.79 6.44
C VAL A 88 8.85 -2.30 6.14
N GLU A 89 10.00 -1.64 6.23
CA GLU A 89 10.12 -0.22 5.86
C GLU A 89 9.83 -0.05 4.36
N MET A 90 9.08 1.01 4.02
CA MET A 90 8.83 1.40 2.64
C MET A 90 9.83 2.48 2.24
N VAL A 91 10.67 2.18 1.26
CA VAL A 91 11.60 3.19 0.70
C VAL A 91 11.47 3.27 -0.81
N ASP A 92 11.83 4.44 -1.35
CA ASP A 92 11.77 4.79 -2.77
C ASP A 92 10.42 4.41 -3.40
N VAL A 93 9.34 4.86 -2.76
CA VAL A 93 7.97 4.55 -3.16
C VAL A 93 7.63 5.27 -4.47
N VAL A 94 7.09 4.52 -5.42
CA VAL A 94 6.64 4.99 -6.73
C VAL A 94 5.19 4.55 -6.94
N SER A 95 4.34 5.47 -7.37
CA SER A 95 2.93 5.20 -7.68
C SER A 95 2.68 5.46 -9.16
N GLU A 96 2.41 4.39 -9.92
CA GLU A 96 2.19 4.43 -11.37
C GLU A 96 1.18 3.37 -11.78
N ASN A 97 0.27 3.69 -12.72
CA ASN A 97 -0.66 2.73 -13.33
C ASN A 97 -1.37 1.80 -12.32
N ASP A 98 -2.09 2.40 -11.37
CA ASP A 98 -2.82 1.70 -10.29
C ASP A 98 -1.93 0.81 -9.40
N SER A 99 -0.61 1.01 -9.45
CA SER A 99 0.36 0.22 -8.71
C SER A 99 1.19 1.09 -7.78
N VAL A 100 1.42 0.59 -6.57
CA VAL A 100 2.42 1.12 -5.64
C VAL A 100 3.59 0.15 -5.61
N VAL A 101 4.77 0.65 -5.97
CA VAL A 101 6.04 -0.07 -5.91
C VAL A 101 6.88 0.55 -4.81
N PHE A 102 7.47 -0.28 -3.97
CA PHE A 102 8.43 0.16 -2.96
C PHE A 102 9.50 -0.90 -2.74
N TYR A 103 10.52 -0.53 -1.99
CA TYR A 103 11.63 -1.41 -1.64
C TYR A 103 11.79 -1.47 -0.13
N ASP A 104 12.37 -2.56 0.37
CA ASP A 104 12.65 -2.75 1.81
C ASP A 104 14.06 -2.28 2.23
N GLN A 105 14.90 -1.92 1.25
CA GLN A 105 16.25 -1.40 1.47
C GLN A 105 16.51 -0.20 0.56
N LYS A 106 17.24 0.79 1.05
CA LYS A 106 17.64 1.95 0.22
C LYS A 106 18.73 1.56 -0.76
N SER A 107 18.71 2.20 -1.92
CA SER A 107 19.84 2.08 -2.85
C SER A 107 21.08 2.78 -2.27
N ASP A 108 22.27 2.27 -2.60
CA ASP A 108 23.52 2.96 -2.33
C ASP A 108 23.65 4.19 -3.23
N LYS A 109 24.70 5.00 -3.00
CA LYS A 109 24.93 6.24 -3.78
C LYS A 109 25.17 5.99 -5.28
N ARG A 110 25.39 4.75 -5.70
CA ARG A 110 25.64 4.34 -7.09
C ARG A 110 24.41 3.65 -7.70
N GLY A 111 23.29 3.60 -6.98
CA GLY A 111 22.04 2.98 -7.43
C GLY A 111 21.93 1.48 -7.13
N ASP A 112 22.95 0.87 -6.50
CA ASP A 112 22.93 -0.55 -6.17
C ASP A 112 21.98 -0.85 -5.01
N ARG A 113 21.35 -2.03 -5.00
CA ARG A 113 20.38 -2.45 -3.98
C ARG A 113 20.31 -3.97 -3.91
N ASN A 114 20.51 -4.50 -2.72
CA ASN A 114 20.17 -5.86 -2.34
C ASN A 114 18.91 -5.79 -1.46
N GLY A 115 17.90 -6.61 -1.72
CA GLY A 115 16.63 -6.55 -0.99
C GLY A 115 15.43 -6.90 -1.85
N SER A 116 14.25 -6.62 -1.34
CA SER A 116 12.97 -6.92 -1.97
C SER A 116 12.39 -5.68 -2.65
N LYS A 117 11.86 -5.88 -3.85
CA LYS A 117 10.90 -4.98 -4.49
C LYS A 117 9.50 -5.54 -4.23
N TRP A 118 8.65 -4.71 -3.65
CA TRP A 118 7.25 -4.99 -3.41
C TRP A 118 6.43 -4.25 -4.46
N THR A 119 5.45 -4.92 -5.05
CA THR A 119 4.52 -4.33 -6.02
C THR A 119 3.11 -4.67 -5.59
N VAL A 120 2.30 -3.64 -5.38
CA VAL A 120 0.92 -3.75 -4.95
C VAL A 120 0.03 -3.07 -5.97
N LYS A 121 -0.70 -3.86 -6.74
CA LYS A 121 -1.52 -3.38 -7.84
C LYS A 121 -2.99 -3.40 -7.45
N HIS A 122 -3.68 -2.28 -7.58
CA HIS A 122 -5.13 -2.22 -7.47
C HIS A 122 -5.75 -2.83 -8.74
N VAL A 123 -6.60 -3.84 -8.58
CA VAL A 123 -7.18 -4.57 -9.73
C VAL A 123 -8.70 -4.47 -9.81
N ALA A 124 -9.36 -4.23 -8.67
CA ALA A 124 -10.80 -3.97 -8.60
C ALA A 124 -11.13 -3.22 -7.31
N TYR A 125 -12.34 -2.69 -7.18
CA TYR A 125 -12.81 -1.84 -6.07
C TYR A 125 -12.14 -2.10 -4.71
N ASN A 126 -12.19 -3.33 -4.21
CA ASN A 126 -11.60 -3.73 -2.92
C ASN A 126 -10.52 -4.82 -3.05
N THR A 127 -9.93 -5.01 -4.23
CA THR A 127 -9.02 -6.13 -4.51
C THR A 127 -7.69 -5.63 -5.04
N TYR A 128 -6.62 -6.20 -4.52
CA TYR A 128 -5.24 -5.88 -4.84
C TYR A 128 -4.46 -7.16 -5.14
N GLU A 129 -3.44 -7.05 -5.97
CA GLU A 129 -2.44 -8.08 -6.20
C GLU A 129 -1.12 -7.67 -5.56
N LEU A 130 -0.57 -8.52 -4.71
CA LEU A 130 0.75 -8.36 -4.11
C LEU A 130 1.74 -9.30 -4.82
N SER A 131 2.85 -8.76 -5.29
CA SER A 131 4.01 -9.53 -5.72
C SER A 131 5.28 -8.97 -5.08
N ILE A 132 6.22 -9.86 -4.79
CA ILE A 132 7.51 -9.51 -4.20
C ILE A 132 8.59 -10.23 -4.98
N SER A 133 9.65 -9.52 -5.30
CA SER A 133 10.82 -10.04 -6.01
C SER A 133 12.09 -9.59 -5.32
N TYR A 134 13.09 -10.46 -5.21
CA TYR A 134 14.38 -10.16 -4.62
C TYR A 134 15.41 -9.82 -5.68
N SER A 135 16.35 -8.96 -5.29
CA SER A 135 17.59 -8.70 -6.03
C SER A 135 18.76 -9.27 -5.24
N ASN A 136 19.48 -10.21 -5.83
CA ASN A 136 20.79 -10.67 -5.36
C ASN A 136 21.94 -10.26 -6.30
N ARG A 137 21.63 -9.50 -7.36
CA ARG A 137 22.59 -9.09 -8.39
C ARG A 137 22.22 -7.75 -9.01
N SER A 138 23.25 -7.06 -9.50
CA SER A 138 23.10 -5.78 -10.18
C SER A 138 23.93 -5.72 -11.45
N ILE A 139 23.42 -5.02 -12.45
CA ILE A 139 24.12 -4.77 -13.72
C ILE A 139 24.88 -3.46 -13.59
N ARG A 140 26.17 -3.46 -13.93
CA ARG A 140 26.99 -2.25 -13.97
C ARG A 140 26.77 -1.50 -15.29
N ASN A 141 26.38 -0.23 -15.19
CA ASN A 141 26.14 0.66 -16.32
C ASN A 141 27.43 1.32 -16.82
N LYS A 142 27.38 1.90 -18.03
CA LYS A 142 28.51 2.60 -18.67
C LYS A 142 29.02 3.79 -17.85
N ASP A 143 28.13 4.46 -17.12
CA ASP A 143 28.43 5.60 -16.23
C ASP A 143 28.94 5.18 -14.84
N ARG A 144 29.23 3.89 -14.63
CA ARG A 144 29.66 3.28 -13.37
C ARG A 144 28.58 3.22 -12.28
N THR A 145 27.33 3.53 -12.60
CA THR A 145 26.18 3.22 -11.72
C THR A 145 25.79 1.75 -11.82
N PHE A 146 24.91 1.32 -10.93
CA PHE A 146 24.37 -0.04 -10.89
C PHE A 146 22.85 -0.01 -11.03
N THR A 147 22.32 -0.97 -11.77
CA THR A 147 20.89 -1.24 -11.87
C THR A 147 20.60 -2.61 -11.24
N PRO A 148 19.91 -2.66 -10.08
CA PRO A 148 19.51 -3.90 -9.44
C PRO A 148 18.55 -4.69 -10.32
N VAL A 149 18.69 -6.02 -10.32
CA VAL A 149 17.81 -6.91 -11.07
C VAL A 149 16.95 -7.72 -10.11
N PHE A 150 15.64 -7.58 -10.24
CA PHE A 150 14.65 -8.24 -9.39
C PHE A 150 13.94 -9.36 -10.16
N ASP A 151 14.64 -10.48 -10.36
CA ASP A 151 14.18 -11.63 -11.14
C ASP A 151 13.73 -12.84 -10.30
N GLU A 152 14.05 -12.86 -9.00
CA GLU A 152 13.65 -13.94 -8.08
C GLU A 152 12.34 -13.63 -7.35
N ALA A 153 11.23 -14.24 -7.78
CA ALA A 153 9.93 -14.03 -7.16
C ALA A 153 9.78 -14.76 -5.81
N VAL A 154 9.15 -14.12 -4.83
CA VAL A 154 8.67 -14.79 -3.60
C VAL A 154 7.51 -15.71 -3.94
N GLU A 155 7.64 -16.98 -3.58
CA GLU A 155 6.49 -17.88 -3.54
C GLU A 155 5.70 -17.69 -2.24
N PHE A 156 4.42 -17.37 -2.34
CA PHE A 156 3.48 -17.30 -1.22
C PHE A 156 2.93 -18.67 -0.83
N GLY A 157 3.00 -19.68 -1.70
CA GLY A 157 2.63 -21.07 -1.39
C GLY A 157 2.31 -21.87 -2.65
N LYS A 158 2.74 -23.13 -2.73
CA LYS A 158 2.46 -24.05 -3.86
C LYS A 158 2.71 -23.42 -5.25
N GLY A 159 3.80 -22.67 -5.43
CA GLY A 159 4.14 -21.99 -6.69
C GLY A 159 3.38 -20.68 -6.96
N LEU A 160 2.54 -20.21 -6.03
CA LEU A 160 1.85 -18.92 -6.13
C LEU A 160 2.84 -17.77 -5.91
N THR A 161 3.11 -16.96 -6.93
CA THR A 161 4.03 -15.80 -6.86
C THR A 161 3.32 -14.44 -6.84
N VAL A 162 2.01 -14.44 -7.03
CA VAL A 162 1.15 -13.26 -6.92
C VAL A 162 0.01 -13.59 -5.98
N LEU A 163 -0.18 -12.75 -4.95
CA LEU A 163 -1.20 -12.96 -3.93
C LEU A 163 -2.34 -11.95 -4.11
N THR A 164 -3.55 -12.45 -4.39
CA THR A 164 -4.74 -11.61 -4.41
C THR A 164 -5.26 -11.37 -3.00
N LEU A 165 -5.34 -10.10 -2.61
CA LEU A 165 -5.76 -9.64 -1.29
C LEU A 165 -6.99 -8.75 -1.40
N LYS A 166 -7.85 -8.79 -0.39
CA LYS A 166 -9.06 -7.95 -0.31
C LYS A 166 -8.97 -6.96 0.83
N ARG A 167 -9.49 -5.75 0.63
CA ARG A 167 -9.60 -4.75 1.70
C ARG A 167 -10.59 -5.21 2.78
N ASN A 168 -10.24 -4.95 4.03
CA ASN A 168 -11.15 -5.05 5.17
C ASN A 168 -11.37 -3.66 5.76
N ILE A 169 -12.39 -2.96 5.28
CA ILE A 169 -12.65 -1.55 5.63
C ILE A 169 -12.86 -1.35 7.13
N GLU A 170 -13.60 -2.24 7.79
CA GLU A 170 -13.81 -2.16 9.24
C GLU A 170 -12.49 -2.23 10.01
N LYS A 171 -11.57 -3.10 9.58
CA LYS A 171 -10.26 -3.23 10.22
C LYS A 171 -9.33 -2.06 9.88
N GLU A 172 -9.44 -1.49 8.68
CA GLU A 172 -8.75 -0.25 8.29
C GLU A 172 -9.11 0.89 9.24
N GLU A 173 -10.40 1.14 9.48
CA GLU A 173 -10.86 2.22 10.35
C GLU A 173 -10.35 2.06 11.79
N ASN A 174 -10.42 0.83 12.33
CA ASN A 174 -9.92 0.52 13.67
C ASN A 174 -8.39 0.69 13.78
N LEU A 175 -7.64 0.29 12.76
CA LEU A 175 -6.19 0.41 12.74
C LEU A 175 -5.75 1.86 12.50
N TYR A 176 -6.49 2.62 11.70
CA TYR A 176 -6.25 4.05 11.50
C TYR A 176 -6.30 4.79 12.83
N ALA A 177 -7.36 4.60 13.61
CA ALA A 177 -7.54 5.26 14.91
C ALA A 177 -6.40 4.99 15.92
N SER A 178 -5.71 3.86 15.79
CA SER A 178 -4.65 3.43 16.72
C SER A 178 -3.23 3.61 16.19
N ASN A 179 -3.06 3.93 14.91
CA ASN A 179 -1.74 4.05 14.28
C ASN A 179 -1.56 5.36 13.49
N SER A 180 -2.56 6.25 13.48
CA SER A 180 -2.43 7.58 12.89
C SER A 180 -1.76 8.56 13.86
N ASP A 181 -1.01 9.50 13.30
CA ASP A 181 -0.43 10.66 13.99
C ASP A 181 -1.52 11.66 14.42
N PHE A 182 -2.77 11.47 13.99
CA PHE A 182 -3.92 12.29 14.36
C PHE A 182 -4.83 11.61 15.39
N ASP A 183 -4.32 11.42 16.60
CA ASP A 183 -5.11 10.95 17.72
C ASP A 183 -6.14 12.00 18.21
N LEU A 184 -7.02 11.61 19.15
CA LEU A 184 -8.00 12.51 19.77
C LEU A 184 -7.36 13.73 20.45
N SER A 185 -6.10 13.62 20.88
CA SER A 185 -5.38 14.73 21.50
C SER A 185 -5.00 15.81 20.48
N CYS A 186 -4.93 15.47 19.20
CA CYS A 186 -4.68 16.41 18.12
C CYS A 186 -5.90 17.23 17.70
N LEU A 187 -7.12 16.91 18.14
CA LEU A 187 -8.30 17.74 17.83
C LEU A 187 -8.23 19.11 18.51
N LYS A 188 -8.61 20.16 17.77
CA LYS A 188 -8.91 21.47 18.34
C LYS A 188 -10.09 21.30 19.31
N LYS A 189 -9.96 21.86 20.50
CA LYS A 189 -11.05 21.93 21.47
C LYS A 189 -11.96 23.10 21.12
#